data_AF-A0A3B9QU33-F1
#
_entry.id   AF-A0A3B9QU33-F1
#
_cell.length_a   1.000
_cell.length_b   1.000
_cell.length_c   1.000
_cell.angle_alpha   90.00
_cell.angle_beta   90.00
_cell.angle_gamma   90.00
#
_symmetry.space_group_name_H-M   'P 1'
#
loop_
_entity.id
_entity.type
_entity.pdbx_description
1 polymer ?
#
loop_
_entity_poly.entity_id
_entity_poly.type
_entity_poly.pdbx_seq_one_letter_code
_entity_poly.pdbx_strand_id
1 'polypeptide(L)'
;MLVDDHPVVRAGLRAILDSFGDIAVVAEGADGAAAVDADATTVDVIVMDIQMAGMDGITATKALVAAGGPPVLILTTYDSEADIVESLAAGARGYLLKDAPETDLHRAVMSTARGEPTFSPEVGAALARRVGHPDLALSRRETEILRALATGASNREVASSLFISPATVKTHLIHIYRKLGVDNRTAAVTEAQVRKLI
;
A
#
# COMPACT_ATOMS: atom_id res chain seq x y z
N MET A 1 -12.04 11.98 -5.58
CA MET A 1 -11.81 12.30 -4.15
C MET A 1 -10.39 11.90 -3.78
N LEU A 2 -9.69 12.70 -2.96
CA LEU A 2 -8.33 12.43 -2.50
C LEU A 2 -8.31 12.14 -1.00
N VAL A 3 -7.75 11.01 -0.58
CA VAL A 3 -7.79 10.55 0.81
C VAL A 3 -6.39 10.13 1.26
N ASP A 4 -5.85 10.86 2.24
CA ASP A 4 -4.49 10.69 2.74
C ASP A 4 -4.44 11.36 4.13
N ASP A 5 -3.87 10.73 5.14
CA ASP A 5 -3.83 11.30 6.50
C ASP A 5 -2.69 12.31 6.71
N HIS A 6 -1.77 12.44 5.76
CA HIS A 6 -0.64 13.38 5.81
C HIS A 6 -0.99 14.71 5.10
N PRO A 7 -1.23 15.82 5.84
CA PRO A 7 -1.73 17.06 5.25
C PRO A 7 -0.83 17.67 4.17
N VAL A 8 0.50 17.56 4.34
CA VAL A 8 1.48 18.09 3.37
C VAL A 8 1.47 17.27 2.08
N VAL A 9 1.39 15.94 2.19
CA VAL A 9 1.35 15.03 1.03
C VAL A 9 0.05 15.25 0.27
N ARG A 10 -1.08 15.30 0.97
CA ARG A 10 -2.39 15.58 0.39
C ARG A 10 -2.44 16.91 -0.36
N ALA A 11 -1.88 17.98 0.21
CA ALA A 11 -1.81 19.28 -0.44
C ALA A 11 -0.94 19.24 -1.72
N GLY A 12 0.19 18.52 -1.69
CA GLY A 12 1.06 18.33 -2.85
C GLY A 12 0.38 17.53 -3.97
N LEU A 13 -0.23 16.39 -3.62
CA LEU A 13 -1.00 15.56 -4.57
C LEU A 13 -2.16 16.35 -5.17
N ARG A 14 -2.88 17.14 -4.37
CA ARG A 14 -3.93 18.03 -4.87
C ARG A 14 -3.38 19.00 -5.92
N ALA A 15 -2.27 19.68 -5.61
CA ALA A 15 -1.67 20.64 -6.54
C ALA A 15 -1.26 19.99 -7.87
N ILE A 16 -0.69 18.79 -7.82
CA ILE A 16 -0.32 18.02 -9.02
C ILE A 16 -1.57 17.63 -9.81
N LEU A 17 -2.59 17.06 -9.15
CA LEU A 17 -3.83 16.63 -9.81
C LEU A 17 -4.57 17.80 -10.45
N ASP A 18 -4.72 18.92 -9.75
CA ASP A 18 -5.37 20.13 -10.27
C ASP A 18 -4.57 20.76 -11.44
N SER A 19 -3.27 20.46 -11.58
CA SER A 19 -2.42 20.98 -12.66
C SER A 19 -2.65 20.30 -14.02
N PHE A 20 -3.23 19.10 -14.05
CA PHE A 20 -3.48 18.37 -15.29
C PHE A 20 -4.60 18.97 -16.15
N GLY A 21 -5.46 19.79 -15.55
CA GLY A 21 -6.54 20.53 -16.24
C GLY A 21 -7.75 19.69 -16.65
N ASP A 22 -7.62 18.36 -16.72
CA ASP A 22 -8.69 17.39 -16.97
C ASP A 22 -9.10 16.59 -15.72
N ILE A 23 -8.46 16.88 -14.57
CA ILE A 23 -8.75 16.30 -13.26
C ILE A 23 -9.08 17.43 -12.28
N ALA A 24 -10.10 17.23 -11.45
CA ALA A 24 -10.47 18.16 -10.37
C ALA A 24 -10.65 17.41 -9.05
N VAL A 25 -9.98 17.87 -7.99
CA VAL A 25 -10.17 17.30 -6.65
C VAL A 25 -11.41 17.92 -5.99
N VAL A 26 -12.55 17.23 -6.12
CA VAL A 26 -13.88 17.68 -5.63
C VAL A 26 -14.14 17.41 -4.14
N ALA A 27 -13.37 16.52 -3.53
CA ALA A 27 -13.49 16.13 -2.12
C ALA A 27 -12.15 15.63 -1.58
N GLU A 28 -11.92 15.85 -0.29
CA GLU A 28 -10.73 15.42 0.44
C GLU A 28 -11.12 14.71 1.74
N GLY A 29 -10.32 13.71 2.15
CA GLY A 29 -10.46 13.00 3.42
C GLY A 29 -9.10 12.77 4.08
N ALA A 30 -9.10 12.62 5.40
CA ALA A 30 -7.91 12.32 6.18
C ALA A 30 -7.86 10.87 6.68
N ASP A 31 -8.88 10.07 6.42
CA ASP A 31 -8.93 8.66 6.75
C ASP A 31 -9.91 7.92 5.81
N GLY A 32 -9.93 6.59 5.91
CA GLY A 32 -10.80 5.76 5.09
C GLY A 32 -12.29 5.94 5.38
N ALA A 33 -12.65 6.36 6.60
CA ALA A 33 -14.04 6.57 6.99
C ALA A 33 -14.64 7.77 6.24
N ALA A 34 -13.87 8.85 6.09
CA ALA A 34 -14.25 10.01 5.29
C ALA A 34 -14.64 9.63 3.85
N ALA A 35 -13.97 8.63 3.26
CA ALA A 35 -14.29 8.16 1.92
C ALA A 35 -15.59 7.35 1.87
N VAL A 36 -15.83 6.51 2.88
CA VAL A 36 -17.02 5.66 2.98
C VAL A 36 -18.27 6.49 3.28
N ASP A 37 -18.13 7.53 4.10
CA ASP A 37 -19.23 8.40 4.52
C ASP A 37 -19.52 9.54 3.53
N ALA A 38 -18.64 9.75 2.54
CA ALA A 38 -18.83 10.78 1.53
C ALA A 38 -20.00 10.46 0.59
N ASP A 39 -20.78 11.48 0.25
CA ASP A 39 -21.70 11.38 -0.88
C ASP A 39 -20.89 11.31 -2.18
N ALA A 40 -20.70 10.09 -2.65
CA ALA A 40 -19.85 9.77 -3.79
C ALA A 40 -20.54 9.97 -5.15
N THR A 41 -21.75 10.53 -5.19
CA THR A 41 -22.56 10.65 -6.42
C THR A 41 -21.86 11.45 -7.53
N THR A 42 -20.89 12.31 -7.18
CA THR A 42 -20.12 13.14 -8.14
C THR A 42 -18.65 12.73 -8.27
N VAL A 43 -18.24 11.61 -7.67
CA VAL A 43 -16.84 11.17 -7.65
C VAL A 43 -16.61 10.07 -8.68
N ASP A 44 -15.79 10.35 -9.69
CA ASP A 44 -15.44 9.34 -10.72
C ASP A 44 -14.40 8.33 -10.22
N VAL A 45 -13.52 8.74 -9.31
CA VAL A 45 -12.44 7.92 -8.76
C VAL A 45 -12.01 8.42 -7.39
N ILE A 46 -11.66 7.47 -6.52
CA ILE A 46 -11.09 7.74 -5.20
C ILE A 46 -9.59 7.41 -5.26
N VAL A 47 -8.75 8.39 -4.97
CA VAL A 47 -7.30 8.21 -4.77
C VAL A 47 -7.06 8.08 -3.27
N MET A 48 -6.58 6.93 -2.82
CA MET A 48 -6.62 6.50 -1.42
C MET A 48 -5.25 6.03 -0.94
N ASP A 49 -4.75 6.58 0.16
CA ASP A 49 -3.62 5.99 0.88
C ASP A 49 -4.02 4.74 1.65
N ILE A 50 -3.10 3.79 1.81
CA ILE A 50 -3.32 2.61 2.65
C ILE A 50 -3.12 2.97 4.12
N GLN A 51 -2.02 3.67 4.43
CA GLN A 51 -1.54 3.85 5.79
C GLN A 51 -2.15 5.10 6.41
N MET A 52 -3.36 4.96 6.95
CA MET A 52 -4.05 6.05 7.61
C MET A 52 -4.43 5.71 9.04
N ALA A 53 -4.39 6.70 9.93
CA ALA A 53 -5.00 6.58 11.25
C ALA A 53 -6.52 6.36 11.15
N GLY A 54 -7.08 5.53 12.03
CA GLY A 54 -8.50 5.19 11.99
C GLY A 54 -8.78 4.03 11.02
N MET A 55 -9.59 4.28 9.99
CA MET A 55 -9.88 3.27 8.96
C MET A 55 -8.80 3.32 7.88
N ASP A 56 -8.09 2.20 7.69
CA ASP A 56 -7.07 2.07 6.65
C ASP A 56 -7.68 1.99 5.24
N GLY A 57 -6.88 2.28 4.21
CA GLY A 57 -7.33 2.32 2.83
C GLY A 57 -7.81 0.97 2.26
N ILE A 58 -7.28 -0.16 2.75
CA ILE A 58 -7.71 -1.50 2.30
C ILE A 58 -9.11 -1.78 2.84
N THR A 59 -9.34 -1.51 4.12
CA THR A 59 -10.64 -1.64 4.79
C THR A 59 -11.68 -0.72 4.15
N ALA A 60 -11.31 0.54 3.88
CA ALA A 60 -12.18 1.49 3.18
C ALA A 60 -12.53 1.03 1.75
N THR A 61 -11.54 0.52 1.01
CA THR A 61 -11.75 -0.01 -0.34
C THR A 61 -12.77 -1.14 -0.33
N LYS A 62 -12.67 -2.10 0.60
CA LYS A 62 -13.66 -3.19 0.73
C LYS A 62 -15.07 -2.67 0.95
N ALA A 63 -15.23 -1.66 1.83
CA ALA A 63 -16.52 -1.07 2.13
C ALA A 63 -17.10 -0.34 0.91
N LEU A 64 -16.29 0.46 0.21
CA LEU A 64 -16.68 1.18 -1.00
C LEU A 64 -17.12 0.24 -2.12
N VAL A 65 -16.35 -0.83 -2.36
CA VAL A 65 -16.67 -1.85 -3.38
C VAL A 65 -17.96 -2.58 -3.02
N ALA A 66 -18.16 -2.96 -1.75
CA ALA A 66 -19.39 -3.62 -1.31
C ALA A 66 -20.64 -2.71 -1.46
N ALA A 67 -20.47 -1.40 -1.35
CA ALA A 67 -21.52 -0.41 -1.57
C ALA A 67 -21.77 -0.08 -3.06
N GLY A 68 -20.95 -0.60 -3.98
CA GLY A 68 -21.00 -0.23 -5.40
C GLY A 68 -20.55 1.21 -5.66
N GLY A 69 -19.66 1.74 -4.81
CA GLY A 69 -19.11 3.09 -4.92
C GLY A 69 -18.10 3.24 -6.07
N PRO A 70 -17.47 4.42 -6.19
CA PRO A 70 -16.51 4.70 -7.24
C PRO A 70 -15.28 3.77 -7.21
N PRO A 71 -14.60 3.55 -8.34
CA PRO A 71 -13.37 2.79 -8.39
C PRO A 71 -12.27 3.46 -7.55
N VAL A 72 -11.45 2.63 -6.90
CA VAL A 72 -10.36 3.08 -6.01
C VAL A 72 -9.00 2.88 -6.68
N LEU A 73 -8.21 3.95 -6.73
CA LEU A 73 -6.79 3.96 -7.01
C LEU A 73 -6.05 4.06 -5.67
N ILE A 74 -5.30 3.02 -5.33
CA ILE A 74 -4.43 3.04 -4.16
C ILE A 74 -3.15 3.80 -4.47
N LEU A 75 -2.78 4.75 -3.62
CA LEU A 75 -1.51 5.49 -3.68
C LEU A 75 -0.73 5.26 -2.37
N THR A 76 0.43 4.61 -2.41
CA THR A 76 1.17 4.35 -1.17
C THR A 76 2.68 4.51 -1.32
N THR A 77 3.33 4.90 -0.22
CA THR A 77 4.79 5.05 -0.15
C THR A 77 5.49 3.70 -0.02
N TYR A 78 4.75 2.67 0.40
CA TYR A 78 5.28 1.35 0.72
C TYR A 78 4.63 0.27 -0.13
N ASP A 79 5.45 -0.66 -0.60
CA ASP A 79 5.12 -1.63 -1.63
C ASP A 79 5.12 -3.06 -1.09
N SER A 80 4.82 -3.26 0.21
CA SER A 80 4.87 -4.63 0.72
C SER A 80 4.00 -5.52 -0.15
N GLU A 81 4.56 -6.62 -0.65
CA GLU A 81 3.82 -7.49 -1.58
C GLU A 81 2.48 -7.95 -0.97
N ALA A 82 2.42 -8.04 0.36
CA ALA A 82 1.21 -8.31 1.10
C ALA A 82 0.16 -7.20 0.94
N ASP A 83 0.53 -5.92 1.12
CA ASP A 83 -0.40 -4.79 0.99
C ASP A 83 -0.91 -4.65 -0.45
N ILE A 84 -0.05 -4.87 -1.46
CA ILE A 84 -0.45 -4.92 -2.87
C ILE A 84 -1.55 -5.95 -3.07
N VAL A 85 -1.30 -7.19 -2.66
CA VAL A 85 -2.22 -8.31 -2.86
C VAL A 85 -3.52 -8.10 -2.10
N GLU A 86 -3.43 -7.64 -0.85
CA GLU A 86 -4.61 -7.35 -0.02
C GLU A 86 -5.46 -6.22 -0.58
N SER A 87 -4.84 -5.18 -1.15
CA SER A 87 -5.53 -4.07 -1.81
C SER A 87 -6.29 -4.53 -3.06
N LEU A 88 -5.67 -5.37 -3.90
CA LEU A 88 -6.34 -5.90 -5.08
C LEU A 88 -7.44 -6.89 -4.72
N ALA A 89 -7.22 -7.74 -3.70
CA ALA A 89 -8.25 -8.62 -3.17
C ALA A 89 -9.42 -7.84 -2.54
N ALA A 90 -9.18 -6.63 -2.04
CA ALA A 90 -10.21 -5.71 -1.58
C ALA A 90 -11.04 -5.09 -2.73
N GLY A 91 -10.60 -5.25 -3.98
CA GLY A 91 -11.28 -4.71 -5.16
C GLY A 91 -10.73 -3.37 -5.63
N ALA A 92 -9.55 -2.94 -5.17
CA ALA A 92 -8.87 -1.78 -5.73
C ALA A 92 -8.67 -1.97 -7.24
N ARG A 93 -9.01 -0.94 -8.01
CA ARG A 93 -8.93 -0.99 -9.48
C ARG A 93 -7.61 -0.47 -9.99
N GLY A 94 -6.97 0.43 -9.25
CA GLY A 94 -5.61 0.88 -9.53
C GLY A 94 -4.69 0.73 -8.31
N TYR A 95 -3.39 0.62 -8.58
CA TYR A 95 -2.34 0.71 -7.57
C TYR A 95 -1.12 1.44 -8.13
N LEU A 96 -0.68 2.49 -7.43
CA LEU A 96 0.48 3.29 -7.80
C LEU A 96 1.32 3.65 -6.56
N LEU A 97 2.63 3.76 -6.73
CA LEU A 97 3.51 4.26 -5.68
C LEU A 97 3.48 5.79 -5.63
N LYS A 98 3.61 6.39 -4.44
CA LYS A 98 3.61 7.86 -4.28
C LYS A 98 4.81 8.55 -4.96
N ASP A 99 5.89 7.81 -5.25
CA ASP A 99 7.08 8.31 -5.95
C ASP A 99 7.03 8.11 -7.48
N ALA A 100 5.92 7.57 -8.00
CA ALA A 100 5.73 7.41 -9.43
C ALA A 100 5.76 8.77 -10.16
N PRO A 101 6.22 8.82 -11.42
CA PRO A 101 6.19 10.04 -12.22
C PRO A 101 4.78 10.62 -12.33
N GLU A 102 4.67 11.95 -12.39
CA GLU A 102 3.38 12.66 -12.53
C GLU A 102 2.56 12.17 -13.73
N THR A 103 3.24 11.80 -14.83
CA THR A 103 2.61 11.24 -16.03
C THR A 103 1.97 9.87 -15.79
N ASP A 104 2.55 9.06 -14.90
CA ASP A 104 1.97 7.78 -14.52
C ASP A 104 0.83 7.96 -13.51
N LEU A 105 0.92 8.96 -12.62
CA LEU A 105 -0.20 9.36 -11.75
C LEU A 105 -1.41 9.79 -12.57
N HIS A 106 -1.23 10.68 -13.54
CA HIS A 106 -2.29 11.13 -14.46
C HIS A 106 -2.94 9.94 -15.15
N ARG A 107 -2.14 9.08 -15.79
CA ARG A 107 -2.64 7.89 -16.49
C ARG A 107 -3.40 6.97 -15.54
N ALA A 108 -2.88 6.73 -14.34
CA ALA A 108 -3.51 5.84 -13.36
C ALA A 108 -4.87 6.36 -12.89
N VAL A 109 -4.99 7.67 -12.63
CA VAL A 109 -6.26 8.29 -12.25
C VAL A 109 -7.28 8.15 -13.38
N MET A 110 -6.90 8.52 -14.61
CA MET A 110 -7.81 8.48 -15.76
C MET A 110 -8.27 7.06 -16.11
N SER A 111 -7.36 6.09 -16.13
CA SER A 111 -7.71 4.69 -16.37
C SER A 111 -8.58 4.12 -15.26
N THR A 112 -8.27 4.41 -13.99
CA THR A 112 -9.07 3.94 -12.85
C THR A 112 -10.48 4.51 -12.89
N ALA A 113 -10.65 5.80 -13.24
CA ALA A 113 -11.96 6.43 -13.43
C ALA A 113 -12.81 5.75 -14.52
N ARG A 114 -12.17 5.20 -15.57
CA ARG A 114 -12.86 4.39 -16.59
C ARG A 114 -13.13 2.94 -16.14
N GLY A 115 -12.78 2.59 -14.91
CA GLY A 115 -12.86 1.22 -14.42
C GLY A 115 -11.86 0.28 -15.08
N GLU A 116 -10.74 0.79 -15.60
CA GLU A 116 -9.66 -0.04 -16.17
C GLU A 116 -8.60 -0.35 -15.10
N PRO A 117 -8.10 -1.59 -15.03
CA PRO A 117 -7.04 -1.93 -14.10
C PRO A 117 -5.74 -1.19 -14.43
N THR A 118 -5.12 -0.55 -13.45
CA THR A 118 -3.82 0.14 -13.64
C THR A 118 -2.83 -0.19 -12.53
N PHE A 119 -1.67 -0.71 -12.92
CA PHE A 119 -0.60 -1.10 -12.00
C PHE A 119 0.74 -0.66 -12.56
N SER A 120 1.68 -0.28 -11.69
CA SER A 120 3.07 -0.08 -12.12
C SER A 120 3.72 -1.42 -12.51
N PRO A 121 4.77 -1.42 -13.34
CA PRO A 121 5.51 -2.64 -13.68
C PRO A 121 6.02 -3.42 -12.45
N GLU A 122 6.42 -2.71 -11.40
CA GLU A 122 6.89 -3.28 -10.13
C GLU A 122 5.77 -4.06 -9.42
N VAL A 123 4.56 -3.48 -9.38
CA VAL A 123 3.36 -4.11 -8.83
C VAL A 123 3.00 -5.37 -9.63
N GLY A 124 3.04 -5.30 -10.96
CA GLY A 124 2.82 -6.46 -11.83
C GLY A 124 3.80 -7.59 -11.55
N ALA A 125 5.09 -7.27 -11.35
CA ALA A 125 6.11 -8.26 -11.01
C ALA A 125 5.91 -8.88 -9.61
N ALA A 126 5.54 -8.07 -8.62
CA ALA A 126 5.20 -8.55 -7.27
C ALA A 126 4.03 -9.54 -7.30
N LEU A 127 2.98 -9.24 -8.06
CA LEU A 127 1.84 -10.15 -8.25
C LEU A 127 2.26 -11.45 -8.92
N ALA A 128 3.05 -11.38 -9.99
CA ALA A 128 3.53 -12.57 -10.69
C ALA A 128 4.34 -13.48 -9.75
N ARG A 129 5.21 -12.91 -8.91
CA ARG A 129 5.96 -13.68 -7.89
C ARG A 129 5.04 -14.32 -6.85
N ARG A 130 4.06 -13.56 -6.34
CA ARG A 130 3.11 -14.07 -5.34
C ARG A 130 2.29 -15.24 -5.88
N VAL A 131 1.84 -15.15 -7.12
CA VAL A 131 1.08 -16.22 -7.80
C VAL A 131 1.97 -17.43 -8.09
N GLY A 132 3.23 -17.21 -8.50
CA GLY A 132 4.17 -18.28 -8.80
C GLY A 132 4.69 -19.03 -7.56
N HIS A 133 4.86 -18.33 -6.43
CA HIS A 133 5.45 -18.87 -5.20
C HIS A 133 4.75 -18.36 -3.94
N PRO A 134 3.46 -18.70 -3.72
CA PRO A 134 2.68 -18.17 -2.60
C PRO A 134 3.29 -18.49 -1.22
N ASP A 135 3.93 -19.65 -1.07
CA ASP A 135 4.53 -20.12 0.19
C ASP A 135 5.78 -19.32 0.61
N LEU A 136 6.45 -18.68 -0.35
CA LEU A 136 7.67 -17.91 -0.13
C LEU A 136 7.40 -16.43 0.13
N ALA A 137 6.18 -15.96 -0.11
CA ALA A 137 5.88 -14.55 0.09
C ALA A 137 5.69 -14.20 1.56
N LEU A 138 6.27 -13.05 1.92
CA LEU A 138 6.23 -12.51 3.26
C LEU A 138 4.82 -12.00 3.57
N SER A 139 4.38 -12.25 4.80
CA SER A 139 3.20 -11.59 5.36
C SER A 139 3.51 -10.14 5.70
N ARG A 140 2.47 -9.30 5.79
CA ARG A 140 2.59 -7.91 6.25
C ARG A 140 3.41 -7.80 7.54
N ARG A 141 3.15 -8.68 8.50
CA ARG A 141 3.87 -8.70 9.78
C ARG A 141 5.35 -9.03 9.64
N GLU A 142 5.70 -9.96 8.75
CA GLU A 142 7.09 -10.30 8.48
C GLU A 142 7.82 -9.15 7.78
N THR A 143 7.13 -8.43 6.87
CA THR A 143 7.64 -7.22 6.22
C THR A 143 7.85 -6.08 7.22
N GLU A 144 6.91 -5.81 8.12
CA GLU A 144 7.05 -4.82 9.21
C GLU A 144 8.30 -5.10 10.06
N ILE A 145 8.51 -6.37 10.43
CA ILE A 145 9.69 -6.80 11.18
C ILE A 145 10.97 -6.55 10.39
N LEU A 146 11.01 -6.92 9.11
CA LEU A 146 12.19 -6.68 8.25
C LEU A 146 12.51 -5.20 8.09
N ARG A 147 11.51 -4.34 7.88
CA ARG A 147 11.69 -2.88 7.80
C ARG A 147 12.31 -2.34 9.09
N ALA A 148 11.79 -2.75 10.24
CA ALA A 148 12.36 -2.35 11.53
C ALA A 148 13.79 -2.90 11.73
N LEU A 149 14.10 -4.11 11.25
CA LEU A 149 15.47 -4.63 11.32
C LEU A 149 16.44 -3.86 10.42
N ALA A 150 15.98 -3.34 9.29
CA ALA A 150 16.78 -2.55 8.34
C ALA A 150 17.21 -1.20 8.91
N THR A 151 16.47 -0.65 9.88
CA THR A 151 16.88 0.56 10.63
C THR A 151 17.89 0.27 11.74
N GLY A 152 18.27 -0.99 11.94
CA GLY A 152 19.18 -1.42 13.01
C GLY A 152 18.48 -1.82 14.31
N ALA A 153 17.15 -1.77 14.39
CA ALA A 153 16.41 -2.09 15.63
C ALA A 153 16.73 -3.51 16.14
N SER A 154 16.84 -3.67 17.45
CA SER A 154 16.97 -4.95 18.14
C SER A 154 15.62 -5.68 18.22
N ASN A 155 15.64 -6.99 18.46
CA ASN A 155 14.38 -7.76 18.62
C ASN A 155 13.49 -7.23 19.75
N ARG A 156 14.06 -6.57 20.76
CA ARG A 156 13.29 -5.93 21.84
C ARG A 156 12.62 -4.65 21.36
N GLU A 157 13.32 -3.82 20.60
CA GLU A 157 12.75 -2.58 20.04
C GLU A 157 11.66 -2.90 19.02
N VAL A 158 11.89 -3.88 18.13
CA VAL A 158 10.87 -4.39 17.19
C VAL A 158 9.65 -4.93 17.94
N ALA A 159 9.86 -5.69 19.02
CA ALA A 159 8.78 -6.24 19.81
C ALA A 159 7.92 -5.12 20.44
N SER A 160 8.56 -4.11 21.00
CA SER A 160 7.88 -2.96 21.60
C SER A 160 7.12 -2.13 20.58
N SER A 161 7.73 -1.81 19.42
CA SER A 161 7.07 -0.98 18.40
C SER A 161 5.87 -1.68 17.76
N LEU A 162 5.92 -3.01 17.69
CA LEU A 162 4.86 -3.82 17.10
C LEU A 162 3.90 -4.41 18.14
N PHE A 163 4.06 -4.11 19.43
CA PHE A 163 3.21 -4.62 20.53
C PHE A 163 3.12 -6.16 20.58
N ILE A 164 4.25 -6.86 20.41
CA ILE A 164 4.37 -8.32 20.51
C ILE A 164 5.51 -8.74 21.44
N SER A 165 5.62 -10.03 21.77
CA SER A 165 6.72 -10.51 22.60
C SER A 165 8.03 -10.69 21.78
N PRO A 166 9.22 -10.54 22.38
CA PRO A 166 10.49 -10.85 21.71
C PRO A 166 10.57 -12.31 21.20
N ALA A 167 9.86 -13.25 21.83
CA ALA A 167 9.75 -14.63 21.36
C ALA A 167 8.92 -14.74 20.06
N THR A 168 7.88 -13.92 19.93
CA THR A 168 7.07 -13.82 18.70
C THR A 168 7.92 -13.27 17.56
N VAL A 169 8.72 -12.23 17.82
CA VAL A 169 9.69 -11.70 16.83
C VAL A 169 10.66 -12.80 16.37
N LYS A 170 11.25 -13.57 17.30
CA LYS A 170 12.14 -14.69 16.92
C LYS A 170 11.45 -15.73 16.03
N THR A 171 10.19 -16.04 16.31
CA THR A 171 9.40 -16.99 15.52
C THR A 171 9.18 -16.47 14.10
N HIS A 172 8.82 -15.19 13.94
CA HIS A 172 8.73 -14.57 12.61
C HIS A 172 10.06 -14.57 11.88
N LEU A 173 11.19 -14.32 12.56
CA LEU A 173 12.51 -14.34 11.93
C LEU A 173 12.87 -15.70 11.33
N ILE A 174 12.51 -16.80 12.00
CA ILE A 174 12.71 -18.16 11.46
C ILE A 174 11.93 -18.33 10.14
N HIS A 175 10.69 -17.84 10.09
CA HIS A 175 9.89 -17.92 8.87
C HIS A 175 10.43 -17.01 7.76
N ILE A 176 10.84 -15.79 8.09
CA ILE A 176 11.47 -14.85 7.16
C ILE A 176 12.72 -15.47 6.53
N TYR A 177 13.61 -16.01 7.34
CA TYR A 177 14.86 -16.64 6.88
C TYR A 177 14.58 -17.78 5.91
N ARG A 178 13.64 -18.67 6.27
CA ARG A 178 13.20 -19.75 5.39
C ARG A 178 12.61 -19.25 4.06
N LYS A 179 11.76 -18.23 4.10
CA LYS A 179 11.10 -17.66 2.91
C LYS A 179 12.07 -16.93 1.99
N LEU A 180 13.06 -16.26 2.56
CA LEU A 180 14.11 -15.58 1.80
C LEU A 180 15.23 -16.52 1.34
N GLY A 181 15.37 -17.69 1.95
CA GLY A 181 16.44 -18.65 1.65
C GLY A 181 17.79 -18.22 2.24
N VAL A 182 17.77 -17.64 3.43
CA VAL A 182 18.94 -17.06 4.13
C VAL A 182 18.99 -17.53 5.57
N ASP A 183 20.15 -17.40 6.22
CA ASP A 183 20.39 -18.01 7.53
C ASP A 183 20.55 -17.00 8.67
N ASN A 184 20.64 -15.71 8.36
CA ASN A 184 20.94 -14.68 9.34
C ASN A 184 20.29 -13.33 9.03
N ARG A 185 20.28 -12.47 10.04
CA ARG A 185 19.66 -11.14 10.01
C ARG A 185 20.18 -10.28 8.86
N THR A 186 21.50 -10.18 8.71
CA THR A 186 22.12 -9.30 7.72
C THR A 186 21.74 -9.76 6.31
N ALA A 187 21.86 -11.05 6.04
CA ALA A 187 21.46 -11.64 4.77
C ALA A 187 19.96 -11.43 4.49
N ALA A 188 19.10 -11.55 5.51
CA ALA A 188 17.66 -11.30 5.35
C ALA A 188 17.34 -9.85 4.98
N VAL A 189 17.99 -8.87 5.61
CA VAL A 189 17.81 -7.45 5.25
C VAL A 189 18.33 -7.18 3.84
N THR A 190 19.53 -7.67 3.51
CA THR A 190 20.12 -7.49 2.17
C THR A 190 19.25 -8.12 1.09
N GLU A 191 18.81 -9.37 1.29
CA GLU A 191 17.98 -10.08 0.32
C GLU A 191 16.62 -9.38 0.14
N ALA A 192 16.02 -8.89 1.22
CA ALA A 192 14.77 -8.15 1.16
C ALA A 192 14.91 -6.83 0.36
N GLN A 193 16.02 -6.10 0.51
CA GLN A 193 16.31 -4.91 -0.30
C GLN A 193 16.54 -5.25 -1.78
N VAL A 194 17.33 -6.30 -2.07
CA VAL A 194 17.60 -6.77 -3.44
C VAL A 194 16.32 -7.15 -4.16
N ARG A 195 15.40 -7.84 -3.46
CA ARG A 195 14.09 -8.23 -3.98
C ARG A 195 13.04 -7.11 -3.95
N LYS A 196 13.38 -5.92 -3.44
CA LYS A 196 12.46 -4.79 -3.21
C LYS A 196 11.21 -5.20 -2.42
N LEU A 197 11.43 -5.88 -1.30
CA LEU A 197 10.38 -6.28 -0.35
C LEU A 197 10.25 -5.27 0.81
N ILE A 198 11.31 -4.46 1.02
CA ILE A 198 11.40 -3.38 2.01
C ILE A 198 12.14 -2.18 1.46
#